data_AF-A0A413RR28-F1
#
_entry.id   AF-A0A413RR28-F1
#
_cell.length_a   1.000
_cell.length_b   1.000
_cell.length_c   1.000
_cell.angle_alpha   90.00
_cell.angle_beta   90.00
_cell.angle_gamma   90.00
#
_symmetry.space_group_name_H-M   'P 1'
#
loop_
_entity.id
_entity.type
_entity.pdbx_description
1 polymer ?
#
loop_
_entity_poly.entity_id
_entity_poly.type
_entity_poly.pdbx_seq_one_letter_code
_entity_poly.pdbx_strand_id
1 'polypeptide(L)'
;MTSTTARLALATCAELPDLDPDDVPLRDALLERGIATDIVVWDDPTVDWGTYQHVVIRSTWDYTSRPTQFVDWTRRVERTSTLLNPAQVVGWNIDKTYLRDLEKAGLPIVPTIWLDPERNFDSRAIHTRFPAFGDFVIKPTVSAGSRDTGRYQADVTPSRSLAILHAKSLLGVGRRVMIQRYLRQVDTAGETALVFFDGEFSHAVRKGPILDGPYRADDNELYAREEMSPREATDAEREVAERVV
;
A
#
# COMPACT_ATOMS: atom_id res chain seq x y z
N MET A 1 34.78 27.06 0.47
CA MET A 1 34.29 25.73 0.03
C MET A 1 32.78 25.76 0.16
N THR A 2 32.07 25.80 -0.96
CA THR A 2 30.60 25.89 -1.00
C THR A 2 30.03 24.64 -0.32
N SER A 3 29.40 24.84 0.84
CA SER A 3 28.53 23.85 1.47
C SER A 3 27.54 23.39 0.40
N THR A 4 27.72 22.18 -0.10
CA THR A 4 26.70 21.57 -0.94
C THR A 4 25.59 21.21 0.03
N THR A 5 24.60 22.08 0.19
CA THR A 5 23.35 21.73 0.85
C THR A 5 22.87 20.44 0.19
N ALA A 6 22.87 19.34 0.95
CA ALA A 6 22.41 18.06 0.43
C ALA A 6 20.98 18.28 -0.09
N ARG A 7 20.80 18.13 -1.41
CA ARG A 7 19.53 18.35 -2.09
C ARG A 7 18.74 17.06 -2.09
N LEU A 8 17.58 17.08 -1.44
CA LEU A 8 16.65 15.97 -1.28
C LEU A 8 15.43 16.16 -2.19
N ALA A 9 15.01 15.11 -2.89
CA ALA A 9 13.71 15.07 -3.55
C ALA A 9 12.71 14.26 -2.72
N LEU A 10 11.54 14.85 -2.47
CA LEU A 10 10.34 14.14 -2.03
C LEU A 10 9.53 13.77 -3.27
N ALA A 11 9.59 12.50 -3.67
CA ALA A 11 8.88 12.02 -4.85
C ALA A 11 7.38 11.86 -4.57
N THR A 12 6.54 12.45 -5.41
CA THR A 12 5.06 12.44 -5.36
C THR A 12 4.47 12.09 -6.73
N CYS A 13 3.15 11.97 -6.88
CA CYS A 13 2.47 11.81 -8.17
C CYS A 13 1.90 13.12 -8.72
N ALA A 14 1.52 13.11 -10.00
CA ALA A 14 0.99 14.29 -10.70
C ALA A 14 -0.34 14.81 -10.12
N GLU A 15 -1.12 13.92 -9.49
CA GLU A 15 -2.36 14.25 -8.79
C GLU A 15 -2.11 14.96 -7.45
N LEU A 16 -0.91 14.86 -6.88
CA LEU A 16 -0.48 15.50 -5.65
C LEU A 16 0.82 16.29 -5.88
N PRO A 17 0.82 17.28 -6.79
CA PRO A 17 2.04 17.98 -7.20
C PRO A 17 2.65 18.81 -6.07
N ASP A 18 1.83 19.24 -5.12
CA ASP A 18 2.21 20.01 -3.94
C ASP A 18 2.43 19.15 -2.69
N LEU A 19 2.56 17.82 -2.87
CA LEU A 19 2.69 16.80 -1.83
C LEU A 19 1.37 16.52 -1.09
N ASP A 20 1.22 15.32 -0.54
CA ASP A 20 0.10 14.99 0.35
C ASP A 20 0.12 15.91 1.60
N PRO A 21 -1.03 16.42 2.08
CA PRO A 21 -1.07 17.19 3.33
C PRO A 21 -0.40 16.50 4.53
N ASP A 22 -0.43 15.16 4.61
CA ASP A 22 0.22 14.41 5.69
C ASP A 22 1.75 14.44 5.61
N ASP A 23 2.30 14.82 4.46
CA ASP A 23 3.73 14.90 4.18
C ASP A 23 4.30 16.32 4.31
N VAL A 24 3.45 17.34 4.42
CA VAL A 24 3.85 18.74 4.66
C VAL A 24 4.71 18.90 5.93
N PRO A 25 4.37 18.28 7.09
CA PRO A 25 5.20 18.37 8.29
C PRO A 25 6.62 17.83 8.09
N LEU A 26 6.80 16.80 7.26
CA LEU A 26 8.12 16.27 6.93
C LEU A 26 8.95 17.30 6.15
N ARG A 27 8.37 17.90 5.10
CA ARG A 27 9.04 18.96 4.31
C ARG A 27 9.48 20.11 5.22
N ASP A 28 8.59 20.59 6.07
CA ASP A 28 8.88 21.73 6.94
C ASP A 28 9.99 21.39 7.95
N ALA A 29 9.95 20.20 8.55
CA ALA A 29 10.99 19.72 9.46
C ALA A 29 12.37 19.57 8.78
N LEU A 30 12.43 19.23 7.49
CA LEU A 30 13.66 19.16 6.71
C LEU A 30 14.23 20.56 6.42
N LEU A 31 13.36 21.50 6.02
CA LEU A 31 13.74 22.89 5.76
C LEU A 31 14.25 23.60 7.03
N GLU A 32 13.60 23.37 8.18
CA GLU A 32 14.04 23.87 9.49
C GLU A 32 15.45 23.37 9.87
N ARG A 33 15.83 22.19 9.39
CA ARG A 33 17.17 21.59 9.57
C ARG A 33 18.17 22.04 8.51
N GLY A 34 17.79 22.95 7.61
CA GLY A 34 18.64 23.47 6.54
C GLY A 34 18.86 22.50 5.38
N ILE A 35 18.00 21.48 5.24
CA ILE A 35 18.06 20.52 4.14
C ILE A 35 17.26 21.06 2.96
N ALA A 36 17.95 21.35 1.85
CA ALA A 36 17.30 21.82 0.63
C ALA A 36 16.42 20.69 0.07
N THR A 37 15.12 20.95 -0.01
CA THR A 37 14.11 19.92 -0.31
C THR A 37 13.21 20.38 -1.46
N ASP A 38 13.09 19.56 -2.49
CA ASP A 38 12.15 19.77 -3.60
C ASP A 38 11.05 18.71 -3.56
N ILE A 39 9.84 19.08 -3.98
CA ILE A 39 8.74 18.15 -4.27
C ILE A 39 8.79 17.86 -5.77
N VAL A 40 8.82 16.58 -6.14
CA VAL A 40 9.10 16.18 -7.51
C VAL A 40 8.13 15.08 -7.95
N VAL A 41 7.45 15.28 -9.08
CA VAL A 41 6.58 14.27 -9.66
C VAL A 41 7.43 13.13 -10.23
N TRP A 42 7.18 11.90 -9.77
CA TRP A 42 8.09 10.77 -10.01
C TRP A 42 8.27 10.42 -11.49
N ASP A 43 7.22 10.60 -12.29
CA ASP A 43 7.21 10.27 -13.72
C ASP A 43 7.38 11.49 -14.64
N ASP A 44 7.74 12.66 -14.11
CA ASP A 44 8.06 13.83 -14.92
C ASP A 44 9.31 13.55 -15.79
N PRO A 45 9.18 13.51 -17.13
CA PRO A 45 10.29 13.16 -18.02
C PRO A 45 11.36 14.25 -18.11
N THR A 46 11.10 15.44 -17.56
CA THR A 46 12.04 16.58 -17.58
C THR A 46 12.99 16.60 -16.39
N VAL A 47 12.74 15.76 -15.37
CA VAL A 47 13.54 15.70 -14.14
C VAL A 47 14.81 14.88 -14.35
N ASP A 48 15.96 15.52 -14.10
CA ASP A 48 17.24 14.82 -13.94
C ASP A 48 17.46 14.43 -12.47
N TRP A 49 17.16 13.17 -12.16
CA TRP A 49 17.33 12.60 -10.82
C TRP A 49 18.79 12.62 -10.34
N GLY A 50 19.78 12.66 -11.24
CA GLY A 50 21.19 12.75 -10.89
C GLY A 50 21.59 14.09 -10.22
N THR A 51 20.71 15.08 -10.26
CA THR A 51 20.91 16.37 -9.56
C THR A 51 20.59 16.31 -8.07
N TYR A 52 19.94 15.25 -7.61
CA TYR A 52 19.60 15.01 -6.20
C TYR A 52 20.60 14.04 -5.58
N GLN A 53 21.05 14.33 -4.36
CA GLN A 53 21.88 13.37 -3.62
C GLN A 53 21.01 12.22 -3.07
N HIS A 54 19.79 12.56 -2.64
CA HIS A 54 18.85 11.64 -2.03
C HIS A 54 17.45 11.83 -2.61
N VAL A 55 16.72 10.72 -2.75
CA VAL A 55 15.31 10.68 -3.16
C VAL A 55 14.54 9.85 -2.15
N VAL A 56 13.40 10.36 -1.69
CA VAL A 56 12.48 9.69 -0.77
C VAL A 56 11.13 9.54 -1.45
N ILE A 57 10.61 8.31 -1.45
CA ILE A 57 9.26 8.02 -1.95
C ILE A 57 8.25 8.48 -0.89
N ARG A 58 7.36 9.39 -1.29
CA ARG A 58 6.22 9.84 -0.49
C ARG A 58 4.92 9.42 -1.20
N SER A 59 4.06 10.37 -1.53
CA SER A 59 2.73 10.20 -2.10
C SER A 59 2.68 9.83 -3.59
N THR A 60 3.42 8.78 -3.99
CA THR A 60 3.42 8.22 -5.37
C THR A 60 2.23 7.27 -5.63
N TRP A 61 1.05 7.61 -5.12
CA TRP A 61 -0.10 6.69 -5.00
C TRP A 61 -0.65 6.13 -6.32
N ASP A 62 -0.40 6.84 -7.41
CA ASP A 62 -0.77 6.46 -8.77
C ASP A 62 0.03 5.25 -9.31
N TYR A 63 1.11 4.81 -8.63
CA TYR A 63 1.90 3.62 -9.01
C TYR A 63 1.02 2.39 -9.20
N THR A 64 -0.10 2.30 -8.47
CA THR A 64 -1.02 1.16 -8.49
C THR A 64 -1.61 0.88 -9.87
N SER A 65 -1.72 1.92 -10.71
CA SER A 65 -2.15 1.82 -12.10
C SER A 65 -1.00 1.50 -13.07
N ARG A 66 0.25 1.78 -12.67
CA ARG A 66 1.46 1.70 -13.51
C ARG A 66 2.64 1.03 -12.77
N PRO A 67 2.45 -0.17 -12.17
CA PRO A 67 3.43 -0.73 -11.25
C PRO A 67 4.79 -1.04 -11.90
N THR A 68 4.78 -1.54 -13.14
CA THR A 68 6.03 -1.80 -13.88
C THR A 68 6.81 -0.51 -14.14
N GLN A 69 6.12 0.56 -14.56
CA GLN A 69 6.75 1.86 -14.79
C GLN A 69 7.36 2.40 -13.49
N PHE A 70 6.66 2.27 -12.37
CA PHE A 70 7.14 2.70 -11.06
C PHE A 70 8.38 1.93 -10.58
N VAL A 71 8.39 0.60 -10.74
CA VAL A 71 9.57 -0.22 -10.39
C VAL A 71 10.76 0.09 -11.31
N ASP A 72 10.52 0.33 -12.59
CA ASP A 72 11.59 0.72 -13.50
C ASP A 72 12.11 2.14 -13.22
N TRP A 73 11.25 3.03 -12.72
CA TRP A 73 11.65 4.34 -12.24
C TRP A 73 12.55 4.22 -11.00
N THR A 74 12.19 3.45 -9.97
CA THR A 74 13.04 3.30 -8.77
C THR A 74 14.43 2.78 -9.12
N ARG A 75 14.51 1.77 -10.01
CA ARG A 75 15.78 1.23 -10.53
C ARG A 75 16.58 2.26 -11.33
N ARG A 76 15.92 3.20 -12.00
CA ARG A 76 16.59 4.28 -12.75
C ARG A 76 17.16 5.32 -11.81
N VAL A 77 16.39 5.72 -10.80
CA VAL A 77 16.83 6.68 -9.77
C VAL A 77 18.07 6.15 -9.05
N GLU A 78 18.08 4.88 -8.63
CA GLU A 78 19.24 4.27 -7.95
C GLU A 78 20.53 4.24 -8.77
N ARG A 79 20.46 4.42 -10.09
CA ARG A 79 21.68 4.48 -10.93
C ARG A 79 22.40 5.82 -10.84
N THR A 80 21.70 6.88 -10.44
CA THR A 80 22.22 8.26 -10.48
C THR A 80 22.02 9.03 -9.18
N SER A 81 21.25 8.49 -8.23
CA SER A 81 20.97 9.09 -6.92
C SER A 81 20.84 8.01 -5.84
N THR A 82 20.78 8.42 -4.57
CA THR A 82 20.49 7.52 -3.45
C THR A 82 18.99 7.48 -3.18
N LEU A 83 18.33 6.38 -3.55
CA LEU A 83 16.93 6.15 -3.18
C LEU A 83 16.88 5.61 -1.74
N LEU A 84 16.32 6.37 -0.79
CA LEU A 84 16.32 5.99 0.64
C LEU A 84 15.47 4.74 0.94
N ASN A 85 14.59 4.34 0.02
CA ASN A 85 13.94 3.04 0.01
C ASN A 85 14.50 2.23 -1.17
N PRO A 86 15.40 1.24 -0.96
CA PRO A 86 16.05 0.56 -2.07
C PRO A 86 15.05 -0.01 -3.09
N ALA A 87 15.33 0.09 -4.39
CA ALA A 87 14.40 -0.29 -5.45
C ALA A 87 14.02 -1.78 -5.37
N GLN A 88 14.93 -2.63 -4.87
CA GLN A 88 14.64 -4.03 -4.59
C GLN A 88 13.55 -4.19 -3.52
N VAL A 89 13.62 -3.42 -2.43
CA VAL A 89 12.64 -3.44 -1.34
C VAL A 89 11.32 -2.88 -1.83
N VAL A 90 11.34 -1.74 -2.55
CA VAL A 90 10.13 -1.15 -3.13
C VAL A 90 9.45 -2.14 -4.09
N GLY A 91 10.22 -2.72 -5.02
CA GLY A 91 9.70 -3.68 -5.99
C GLY A 91 9.10 -4.94 -5.36
N TRP A 92 9.65 -5.39 -4.22
CA TRP A 92 9.07 -6.47 -3.43
C TRP A 92 7.81 -6.02 -2.66
N ASN A 93 7.80 -4.81 -2.10
CA ASN A 93 6.75 -4.32 -1.21
C ASN A 93 5.47 -3.86 -1.94
N ILE A 94 5.54 -3.38 -3.19
CA ILE A 94 4.33 -2.91 -3.89
C ILE A 94 3.32 -4.03 -4.20
N ASP A 95 3.77 -5.29 -4.23
CA ASP A 95 2.92 -6.46 -4.42
C ASP A 95 2.72 -7.20 -3.09
N LYS A 96 1.48 -7.17 -2.56
CA LYS A 96 1.10 -7.82 -1.29
C LYS A 96 1.36 -9.32 -1.23
N THR A 97 1.80 -9.97 -2.31
CA THR A 97 2.37 -11.32 -2.23
C THR A 97 3.57 -11.42 -1.31
N TYR A 98 4.25 -10.31 -0.95
CA TYR A 98 5.25 -10.27 0.12
C TYR A 98 4.74 -10.86 1.45
N LEU A 99 3.42 -10.82 1.70
CA LEU A 99 2.81 -11.44 2.89
C LEU A 99 3.11 -12.94 2.98
N ARG A 100 3.29 -13.63 1.85
CA ARG A 100 3.71 -15.04 1.83
C ARG A 100 5.11 -15.23 2.37
N ASP A 101 6.00 -14.28 2.12
CA ASP A 101 7.37 -14.34 2.62
C ASP A 101 7.42 -14.02 4.11
N LEU A 102 6.59 -13.08 4.59
CA LEU A 102 6.38 -12.83 6.02
C LEU A 102 5.82 -14.06 6.73
N GLU A 103 4.81 -14.72 6.15
CA GLU A 103 4.23 -15.96 6.70
C GLU A 103 5.27 -17.08 6.79
N LYS A 104 6.10 -17.27 5.75
CA LYS A 104 7.23 -18.23 5.77
C LYS A 104 8.26 -17.90 6.84
N ALA A 105 8.48 -16.61 7.13
CA ALA A 105 9.33 -16.14 8.23
C ALA A 105 8.66 -16.28 9.62
N GLY A 106 7.44 -16.83 9.68
CA GLY A 106 6.70 -17.09 10.91
C GLY A 106 5.97 -15.88 11.48
N LEU A 107 5.81 -14.81 10.69
CA LEU A 107 4.99 -13.66 11.09
C LEU A 107 3.51 -13.95 10.86
N PRO A 108 2.62 -13.59 11.80
CA PRO A 108 1.20 -13.79 11.62
C PRO A 108 0.66 -12.87 10.52
N ILE A 109 0.00 -13.45 9.52
CA ILE A 109 -0.77 -12.71 8.52
C ILE A 109 -2.24 -13.11 8.61
N VAL A 110 -3.13 -12.27 8.07
CA VAL A 110 -4.51 -12.70 7.84
C VAL A 110 -4.48 -13.89 6.87
N PRO A 111 -5.11 -15.03 7.19
CA PRO A 111 -5.15 -16.18 6.29
C PRO A 111 -5.63 -15.77 4.90
N THR A 112 -4.78 -15.97 3.90
CA THR A 112 -4.96 -15.41 2.56
C THR A 112 -5.03 -16.52 1.52
N ILE A 113 -6.10 -16.50 0.72
CA ILE A 113 -6.22 -17.31 -0.48
C ILE A 113 -5.83 -16.45 -1.67
N TRP A 114 -5.06 -17.02 -2.60
CA TRP A 114 -4.51 -16.30 -3.73
C TRP A 114 -5.05 -16.87 -5.03
N LEU A 115 -5.62 -16.01 -5.87
CA LEU A 115 -6.05 -16.37 -7.21
C LEU A 115 -5.11 -15.73 -8.22
N ASP A 116 -4.61 -16.59 -9.10
CA ASP A 116 -3.62 -16.25 -10.09
C ASP A 116 -4.29 -16.18 -11.49
N PRO A 117 -4.07 -15.11 -12.26
CA PRO A 117 -4.74 -14.91 -13.54
C PRO A 117 -4.33 -15.97 -14.58
N GLU A 118 -3.12 -16.51 -14.51
CA GLU A 118 -2.64 -17.55 -15.43
C GLU A 118 -3.40 -18.88 -15.27
N ARG A 119 -4.13 -19.06 -14.16
CA ARG A 119 -4.92 -20.27 -13.87
C ARG A 119 -6.28 -20.31 -14.58
N ASN A 120 -6.73 -19.20 -15.16
CA ASN A 120 -7.99 -19.12 -15.93
C ASN A 120 -9.21 -19.73 -15.21
N PHE A 121 -9.42 -19.37 -13.94
CA PHE A 121 -10.53 -19.90 -13.15
C PHE A 121 -11.89 -19.47 -13.73
N ASP A 122 -12.81 -20.43 -13.88
CA ASP A 122 -14.22 -20.12 -14.13
C ASP A 122 -14.94 -19.64 -12.84
N SER A 123 -16.18 -19.18 -12.98
CA SER A 123 -16.98 -18.67 -11.86
C SER A 123 -17.17 -19.70 -10.74
N ARG A 124 -17.31 -20.99 -11.08
CA ARG A 124 -17.49 -22.07 -10.10
C ARG A 124 -16.18 -22.30 -9.34
N ALA A 125 -15.07 -22.36 -10.06
CA ALA A 125 -13.74 -22.49 -9.48
C ALA A 125 -13.49 -21.33 -8.52
N ILE A 126 -13.68 -20.07 -8.92
CA ILE A 126 -13.56 -18.90 -8.04
C ILE A 126 -14.43 -19.07 -6.78
N HIS A 127 -15.71 -19.39 -6.95
CA HIS A 127 -16.64 -19.53 -5.84
C HIS A 127 -16.18 -20.55 -4.78
N THR A 128 -15.64 -21.69 -5.21
CA THR A 128 -15.15 -22.73 -4.28
C THR A 128 -13.94 -22.32 -3.45
N ARG A 129 -13.26 -21.21 -3.80
CA ARG A 129 -12.14 -20.67 -3.01
C ARG A 129 -12.60 -19.73 -1.92
N PHE A 130 -13.84 -19.22 -1.97
CA PHE A 130 -14.31 -18.29 -0.95
C PHE A 130 -14.47 -18.97 0.40
N PRO A 131 -14.22 -18.27 1.52
CA PRO A 131 -14.54 -18.78 2.84
C PRO A 131 -15.98 -19.31 2.91
N ALA A 132 -16.16 -20.47 3.53
CA ALA A 132 -17.49 -21.08 3.68
C ALA A 132 -18.40 -20.26 4.62
N PHE A 133 -17.79 -19.63 5.63
CA PHE A 133 -18.48 -18.86 6.66
C PHE A 133 -17.76 -17.53 6.92
N GLY A 134 -18.54 -16.54 7.37
CA GLY A 134 -18.05 -15.21 7.70
C GLY A 134 -17.80 -14.34 6.47
N ASP A 135 -17.70 -13.05 6.72
CA ASP A 135 -17.42 -12.03 5.72
C ASP A 135 -16.00 -12.18 5.19
N PHE A 136 -15.76 -11.75 3.96
CA PHE A 136 -14.44 -11.78 3.34
C PHE A 136 -14.20 -10.56 2.47
N VAL A 137 -12.92 -10.27 2.25
CA VAL A 137 -12.44 -9.18 1.41
C VAL A 137 -11.81 -9.75 0.15
N ILE A 138 -12.10 -9.12 -0.98
CA ILE A 138 -11.38 -9.34 -2.24
C ILE A 138 -10.66 -8.06 -2.60
N LYS A 139 -9.37 -8.16 -2.93
CA LYS A 139 -8.56 -7.07 -3.47
C LYS A 139 -7.46 -7.61 -4.39
N PRO A 140 -6.94 -6.80 -5.33
CA PRO A 140 -5.72 -7.14 -6.06
C PRO A 140 -4.49 -7.03 -5.14
N THR A 141 -3.42 -7.76 -5.48
CA THR A 141 -2.21 -7.75 -4.66
C THR A 141 -1.44 -6.44 -4.78
N VAL A 142 -1.47 -5.81 -5.95
CA VAL A 142 -0.99 -4.44 -6.18
C VAL A 142 -2.18 -3.47 -6.07
N SER A 143 -2.19 -2.66 -5.01
CA SER A 143 -3.21 -1.63 -4.73
C SER A 143 -2.77 -0.73 -3.56
N ALA A 144 -3.41 0.44 -3.44
CA ALA A 144 -3.28 1.38 -2.33
C ALA A 144 -4.64 2.05 -2.11
N GLY A 145 -4.86 2.68 -0.95
CA GLY A 145 -6.04 3.51 -0.70
C GLY A 145 -7.39 2.79 -0.80
N SER A 146 -7.44 1.49 -0.51
CA SER A 146 -8.62 0.63 -0.72
C SER A 146 -9.13 0.52 -2.16
N ARG A 147 -8.35 0.97 -3.15
CA ARG A 147 -8.67 0.84 -4.56
C ARG A 147 -8.90 -0.63 -4.94
N ASP A 148 -9.96 -0.88 -5.70
CA ASP A 148 -10.36 -2.21 -6.18
C ASP A 148 -10.52 -3.25 -5.05
N THR A 149 -10.96 -2.78 -3.88
CA THR A 149 -11.17 -3.61 -2.70
C THR A 149 -12.66 -3.65 -2.35
N GLY A 150 -13.18 -4.84 -2.01
CA GLY A 150 -14.58 -4.99 -1.61
C GLY A 150 -14.74 -5.99 -0.46
N ARG A 151 -15.63 -5.66 0.48
CA ARG A 151 -16.10 -6.56 1.54
C ARG A 151 -17.38 -7.26 1.10
N TYR A 152 -17.46 -8.56 1.30
CA TYR A 152 -18.59 -9.39 0.93
C TYR A 152 -19.12 -10.12 2.16
N GLN A 153 -20.38 -9.85 2.48
CA GLN A 153 -21.05 -10.38 3.66
C GLN A 153 -21.69 -11.73 3.34
N ALA A 154 -21.52 -12.70 4.23
CA ALA A 154 -22.01 -14.06 3.99
C ALA A 154 -23.54 -14.21 4.06
N ASP A 155 -24.20 -13.31 4.78
CA ASP A 155 -25.65 -13.27 5.03
C ASP A 155 -26.42 -12.38 4.05
N VAL A 156 -25.73 -11.68 3.14
CA VAL A 156 -26.34 -10.84 2.11
C VAL A 156 -26.37 -11.58 0.78
N THR A 157 -27.56 -11.94 0.30
CA THR A 157 -27.79 -12.79 -0.88
C THR A 157 -26.96 -12.42 -2.13
N PRO A 158 -26.88 -11.15 -2.59
CA PRO A 158 -26.09 -10.81 -3.78
C PRO A 158 -24.58 -10.80 -3.54
N SER A 159 -24.09 -10.84 -2.29
CA SER A 159 -22.66 -10.66 -2.00
C SER A 159 -21.77 -11.68 -2.69
N ARG A 160 -22.16 -12.97 -2.70
CA ARG A 160 -21.33 -14.01 -3.33
C ARG A 160 -21.27 -13.85 -4.85
N SER A 161 -22.36 -13.49 -5.52
CA SER A 161 -22.33 -13.28 -6.97
C SER A 161 -21.51 -12.04 -7.33
N LEU A 162 -21.64 -10.94 -6.56
CA LEU A 162 -20.81 -9.74 -6.72
C LEU A 162 -19.33 -10.03 -6.48
N ALA A 163 -19.00 -10.87 -5.49
CA ALA A 163 -17.63 -11.30 -5.23
C ALA A 163 -17.01 -12.06 -6.41
N ILE A 164 -17.77 -12.99 -7.02
CA ILE A 164 -17.32 -13.72 -8.21
C ILE A 164 -17.06 -12.75 -9.36
N LEU A 165 -17.99 -11.82 -9.62
CA LEU A 165 -17.85 -10.83 -10.69
C LEU A 165 -16.63 -9.94 -10.49
N HIS A 166 -16.40 -9.46 -9.26
CA HIS A 166 -15.24 -8.63 -8.94
C HIS A 166 -13.92 -9.40 -9.11
N ALA A 167 -13.79 -10.60 -8.54
CA ALA A 167 -12.60 -11.43 -8.72
C ALA A 167 -12.34 -11.74 -10.19
N LYS A 168 -13.39 -12.07 -10.96
CA LYS A 168 -13.27 -12.36 -12.39
C LYS A 168 -12.84 -11.12 -13.18
N SER A 169 -13.34 -9.93 -12.83
CA SER A 169 -12.93 -8.67 -13.47
C SER A 169 -11.43 -8.43 -13.28
N LEU A 170 -10.93 -8.53 -12.04
CA LEU A 170 -9.51 -8.35 -11.74
C LEU A 170 -8.62 -9.39 -12.45
N LEU A 171 -9.00 -10.66 -12.39
CA LEU A 171 -8.26 -11.73 -13.07
C LEU A 171 -8.27 -11.56 -14.59
N GLY A 172 -9.39 -11.10 -15.16
CA GLY A 172 -9.57 -10.88 -16.59
C GLY A 172 -8.66 -9.80 -17.18
N VAL A 173 -8.23 -8.83 -16.36
CA VAL A 173 -7.23 -7.82 -16.71
C VAL A 173 -5.82 -8.18 -16.25
N GLY A 174 -5.57 -9.46 -15.92
CA GLY A 174 -4.24 -9.96 -15.56
C GLY A 174 -3.78 -9.62 -14.14
N ARG A 175 -4.67 -9.19 -13.24
CA ARG A 175 -4.30 -8.86 -11.85
C ARG A 175 -4.44 -10.08 -10.96
N ARG A 176 -3.39 -10.36 -10.17
CA ARG A 176 -3.45 -11.34 -9.09
C ARG A 176 -4.37 -10.83 -7.99
N VAL A 177 -5.20 -11.73 -7.47
CA VAL A 177 -6.24 -11.43 -6.48
C VAL A 177 -5.91 -12.13 -5.17
N MET A 178 -6.14 -11.43 -4.06
CA MET A 178 -6.09 -11.99 -2.71
C MET A 178 -7.48 -11.95 -2.08
N ILE A 179 -7.83 -13.04 -1.39
CA ILE A 179 -9.08 -13.21 -0.64
C ILE A 179 -8.71 -13.45 0.82
N GLN A 180 -9.22 -12.60 1.71
CA GLN A 180 -8.94 -12.66 3.13
C GLN A 180 -10.24 -12.71 3.92
N ARG A 181 -10.27 -13.42 5.04
CA ARG A 181 -11.40 -13.28 5.97
C ARG A 181 -11.45 -11.85 6.49
N TYR A 182 -12.64 -11.29 6.56
CA TYR A 182 -12.83 -9.99 7.18
C TYR A 182 -12.79 -10.16 8.70
N LEU A 183 -11.84 -9.47 9.35
CA LEU A 183 -11.72 -9.48 10.80
C LEU A 183 -12.73 -8.49 11.38
N ARG A 184 -13.82 -8.98 11.96
CA ARG A 184 -14.90 -8.12 12.53
C ARG A 184 -14.41 -7.14 13.60
N GLN A 185 -13.26 -7.41 14.22
CA GLN A 185 -12.64 -6.47 15.15
C GLN A 185 -12.24 -5.15 14.48
N VAL A 186 -12.05 -5.11 13.15
CA VAL A 186 -11.79 -3.85 12.42
C VAL A 186 -12.98 -2.90 12.52
N ASP A 187 -14.23 -3.40 12.53
CA ASP A 187 -15.43 -2.56 12.67
C ASP A 187 -15.46 -1.82 14.02
N THR A 188 -14.96 -2.44 15.10
CA THR A 188 -15.03 -1.89 16.46
C THR A 188 -13.71 -1.27 16.91
N ALA A 189 -12.63 -2.02 16.83
CA ALA A 189 -11.30 -1.63 17.26
C ALA A 189 -10.53 -0.87 16.19
N GLY A 190 -10.86 -0.98 14.90
CA GLY A 190 -10.01 -0.49 13.81
C GLY A 190 -8.72 -1.31 13.66
N GLU A 191 -7.79 -0.79 12.87
CA GLU A 191 -6.45 -1.36 12.67
C GLU A 191 -5.41 -0.54 13.44
N THR A 192 -4.30 -1.14 13.85
CA THR A 192 -3.17 -0.44 14.48
C THR A 192 -2.00 -0.41 13.51
N ALA A 193 -1.60 0.77 13.05
CA ALA A 193 -0.39 0.98 12.28
C ALA A 193 0.74 1.41 13.23
N LEU A 194 1.83 0.62 13.30
CA LEU A 194 3.02 0.96 14.08
C LEU A 194 4.05 1.59 13.16
N VAL A 195 4.60 2.73 13.57
CA VAL A 195 5.57 3.52 12.79
C VAL A 195 6.94 3.42 13.43
N PHE A 196 7.94 3.09 12.62
CA PHE A 196 9.33 2.95 13.02
C PHE A 196 10.22 3.91 12.22
N PHE A 197 11.27 4.43 12.87
CA PHE A 197 12.33 5.20 12.23
C PHE A 197 13.67 4.57 12.60
N ASP A 198 14.48 4.22 11.59
CA ASP A 198 15.79 3.56 11.78
C ASP A 198 15.73 2.31 12.68
N GLY A 199 14.62 1.58 12.58
CA GLY A 199 14.34 0.40 13.37
C GLY A 199 13.89 0.64 14.82
N GLU A 200 13.74 1.90 15.23
CA GLU A 200 13.20 2.24 16.54
C GLU A 200 11.70 2.55 16.46
N PHE A 201 10.92 1.99 17.39
CA PHE A 201 9.49 2.30 17.51
C PHE A 201 9.29 3.78 17.83
N SER A 202 8.48 4.47 17.04
CA SER A 202 8.16 5.88 17.25
C SER A 202 6.77 6.05 17.87
N HIS A 203 5.73 5.60 17.18
CA HIS A 203 4.35 5.78 17.60
C HIS A 203 3.41 4.80 16.90
N ALA A 204 2.16 4.75 17.35
CA ALA A 204 1.11 3.97 16.71
C ALA A 204 -0.13 4.82 16.41
N VAL A 205 -0.80 4.46 15.33
CA VAL A 205 -1.99 5.15 14.81
C VAL A 205 -3.10 4.13 14.65
N ARG A 206 -4.28 4.43 15.18
CA ARG A 206 -5.50 3.69 14.87
C ARG A 206 -6.00 4.15 13.50
N LYS A 207 -6.27 3.20 12.61
CA LYS A 207 -7.03 3.42 11.38
C LYS A 207 -8.44 2.87 11.53
N GLY A 208 -9.44 3.70 11.22
CA GLY A 208 -10.85 3.29 11.20
C GLY A 208 -11.16 2.30 10.08
N PRO A 209 -12.31 1.60 10.15
CA PRO A 209 -12.76 0.73 9.06
C PRO A 209 -13.02 1.56 7.79
N ILE A 210 -12.48 1.12 6.66
CA ILE A 210 -12.65 1.81 5.37
C ILE A 210 -13.74 1.16 4.51
N LEU A 211 -13.92 -0.16 4.61
CA LEU A 211 -14.78 -0.93 3.71
C LEU A 211 -16.22 -0.98 4.20
N ASP A 212 -17.12 -0.32 3.48
CA ASP A 212 -18.55 -0.23 3.78
C ASP A 212 -19.42 -1.30 3.07
N GLY A 213 -18.84 -2.05 2.14
CA GLY A 213 -19.61 -2.99 1.32
C GLY A 213 -18.84 -3.60 0.15
N PRO A 214 -19.56 -4.20 -0.81
CA PRO A 214 -18.95 -4.77 -2.00
C PRO A 214 -18.33 -3.69 -2.87
N TYR A 215 -17.30 -4.06 -3.62
CA TYR A 215 -16.64 -3.16 -4.57
C TYR A 215 -17.63 -2.54 -5.56
N ARG A 216 -17.45 -1.24 -5.85
CA ARG A 216 -18.21 -0.46 -6.83
C ARG A 216 -17.22 0.12 -7.83
N ALA A 217 -17.48 -0.10 -9.13
CA ALA A 217 -16.53 0.23 -10.19
C ALA A 217 -16.33 1.74 -10.44
N ASP A 218 -17.26 2.57 -9.99
CA ASP A 218 -17.24 4.03 -10.25
C ASP A 218 -16.50 4.84 -9.16
N ASP A 219 -15.86 4.15 -8.21
CA ASP A 219 -15.04 4.79 -7.17
C ASP A 219 -13.64 5.13 -7.73
N ASN A 220 -13.50 6.37 -8.22
CA ASN A 220 -12.29 6.87 -8.87
C ASN A 220 -11.39 7.71 -7.94
N GLU A 221 -11.64 7.68 -6.63
CA GLU A 221 -10.78 8.40 -5.67
C GLU A 221 -9.36 7.79 -5.64
N LEU A 222 -8.34 8.64 -5.43
CA LEU A 222 -6.94 8.21 -5.34
C LEU A 222 -6.74 7.26 -4.14
N TYR A 223 -7.46 7.55 -3.06
CA TYR A 223 -7.59 6.70 -1.88
C TYR A 223 -8.90 7.05 -1.14
N ALA A 224 -9.51 6.06 -0.52
CA ALA A 224 -10.65 6.26 0.36
C ALA A 224 -10.26 7.08 1.60
N ARG A 225 -11.17 7.94 2.06
CA ARG A 225 -10.97 8.75 3.26
C ARG A 225 -10.78 7.87 4.50
N GLU A 226 -9.62 8.00 5.14
CA GLU A 226 -9.30 7.29 6.38
C GLU A 226 -9.66 8.14 7.61
N GLU A 227 -10.22 7.51 8.64
CA GLU A 227 -10.32 8.09 9.97
C GLU A 227 -9.13 7.61 10.81
N MET A 228 -8.18 8.51 11.09
CA MET A 228 -7.01 8.22 11.89
C MET A 228 -7.09 8.86 13.28
N SER A 229 -6.61 8.16 14.30
CA SER A 229 -6.44 8.72 15.63
C SER A 229 -5.22 8.12 16.35
N PRO A 230 -4.62 8.82 17.33
CA PRO A 230 -3.53 8.25 18.12
C PRO A 230 -3.93 6.95 18.82
N ARG A 231 -2.99 6.01 18.93
CA ARG A 231 -3.19 4.75 19.66
C ARG A 231 -1.93 4.34 20.41
N GLU A 232 -2.12 3.77 21.59
CA GLU A 232 -1.07 3.00 22.27
C GLU A 232 -1.07 1.57 21.73
N ALA A 233 0.07 1.12 21.20
CA ALA A 233 0.23 -0.26 20.77
C ALA A 233 0.34 -1.17 22.00
N THR A 234 -0.34 -2.31 21.96
CA THR A 234 -0.20 -3.38 22.96
C THR A 234 1.17 -4.06 22.84
N ASP A 235 1.58 -4.76 23.91
CA ASP A 235 2.84 -5.52 23.92
C ASP A 235 2.88 -6.55 22.79
N ALA A 236 1.76 -7.23 22.52
CA ALA A 236 1.66 -8.22 21.45
C ALA A 236 1.78 -7.59 20.05
N GLU A 237 1.23 -6.38 19.84
CA GLU A 237 1.39 -5.65 18.58
C GLU A 237 2.85 -5.22 18.38
N ARG A 238 3.53 -4.77 19.44
CA ARG A 238 4.95 -4.42 19.39
C ARG A 238 5.84 -5.62 19.12
N GLU A 239 5.60 -6.74 19.79
CA GLU A 239 6.36 -7.99 19.59
C GLU A 239 6.29 -8.48 18.14
N VAL A 240 5.13 -8.37 17.48
CA VAL A 240 5.01 -8.72 16.06
C VAL A 240 5.80 -7.76 15.18
N ALA A 241 5.73 -6.45 15.45
CA ALA A 241 6.39 -5.44 14.63
C ALA A 241 7.93 -5.47 14.77
N GLU A 242 8.44 -5.68 15.98
CA GLU A 242 9.88 -5.79 16.28
C GLU A 242 10.53 -7.01 15.62
N ARG A 243 9.76 -8.00 15.17
CA ARG A 243 10.26 -9.14 14.40
C ARG A 243 10.43 -8.85 12.91
N VAL A 244 9.88 -7.72 12.42
CA VAL A 244 9.98 -7.29 11.01
C VAL A 244 11.21 -6.42 10.78
N VAL A 245 11.56 -5.64 11.81
CA VAL A 245 12.64 -4.65 11.85
C VAL A 245 13.96 -5.32 12.22
#